data_AF-S5UCR3-F1
#
_entry.id   AF-S5UCR3-F1
#
_cell.length_a   1.000
_cell.length_b   1.000
_cell.length_c   1.000
_cell.angle_alpha   90.00
_cell.angle_beta   90.00
_cell.angle_gamma   90.00
#
_symmetry.space_group_name_H-M   'P 1'
#
loop_
_entity.id
_entity.type
_entity.pdbx_description
1 polymer ?
#
loop_
_entity_poly.entity_id
_entity_poly.type
_entity_poly.pdbx_seq_one_letter_code
_entity_poly.pdbx_strand_id
1 'polypeptide(L)'
;MSTRRVKTDVAVVLAATADKAGVASSDPVLAALADAHARRMKAEEEIRLLLAYARRFVYPHPYTLGELAQAAGMSVSGVRTAYGAQDVDKVADATGLEPVTADNEDG
;
A
#
# COMPACT_ATOMS: atom_id res chain seq x y z
N MET A 1 -14.61 -10.55 -12.85
CA MET A 1 -14.23 -10.71 -11.43
C MET A 1 -15.27 -9.98 -10.59
N SER A 2 -16.02 -10.70 -9.75
CA SER A 2 -17.17 -10.13 -9.01
C SER A 2 -16.69 -9.17 -7.91
N THR A 3 -17.18 -7.93 -7.92
CA THR A 3 -16.90 -6.83 -6.97
C THR A 3 -17.09 -7.20 -5.50
N ARG A 4 -17.80 -8.30 -5.24
CA ARG A 4 -18.01 -8.87 -3.90
C ARG A 4 -16.73 -9.45 -3.29
N ARG A 5 -15.86 -10.06 -4.10
CA ARG A 5 -14.55 -10.58 -3.60
C ARG A 5 -13.62 -9.44 -3.19
N VAL A 6 -13.51 -8.42 -4.04
CA VAL A 6 -12.69 -7.23 -3.79
C VAL A 6 -13.08 -6.53 -2.47
N LYS A 7 -14.38 -6.41 -2.19
CA LYS A 7 -14.86 -5.86 -0.93
C LYS A 7 -14.49 -6.70 0.29
N THR A 8 -14.53 -8.02 0.16
CA THR A 8 -14.17 -8.94 1.24
C THR A 8 -12.68 -8.86 1.54
N ASP A 9 -11.84 -8.81 0.51
CA ASP A 9 -10.39 -8.79 0.67
C ASP A 9 -9.93 -7.48 1.33
N VAL A 10 -10.52 -6.34 0.95
CA VAL A 10 -10.28 -5.03 1.59
C VAL A 10 -10.66 -5.03 3.07
N ALA A 11 -11.78 -5.66 3.44
CA ALA A 11 -12.22 -5.71 4.83
C ALA A 11 -11.27 -6.52 5.73
N VAL A 12 -10.66 -7.59 5.20
CA VAL A 12 -9.68 -8.41 5.92
C VAL A 12 -8.40 -7.62 6.23
N VAL A 13 -7.92 -6.84 5.26
CA VAL A 13 -6.73 -5.97 5.43
C VAL A 13 -6.97 -4.91 6.50
N LEU A 14 -8.16 -4.30 6.51
CA LEU A 14 -8.54 -3.30 7.51
C LEU A 14 -8.69 -3.89 8.91
N ALA A 15 -9.16 -5.13 9.04
CA ALA A 15 -9.34 -5.80 10.33
C ALA A 15 -8.02 -6.25 10.97
N ALA A 16 -7.03 -6.66 10.16
CA ALA A 16 -5.73 -7.11 10.64
C ALA A 16 -4.90 -6.00 11.33
N THR A 17 -5.33 -4.75 11.19
CA THR A 17 -4.54 -3.57 11.56
C THR A 17 -5.19 -2.75 12.69
N ALA A 18 -6.10 -3.36 13.44
CA ALA A 18 -7.02 -2.66 14.35
C ALA A 18 -6.79 -2.88 15.86
N ASP A 19 -5.75 -3.59 16.33
CA ASP A 19 -5.62 -3.83 17.79
C ASP A 19 -4.22 -3.55 18.39
N LYS A 20 -4.11 -2.41 19.09
CA LYS A 20 -3.84 -2.31 20.54
C LYS A 20 -3.59 -0.85 20.95
N ALA A 21 -4.59 -0.23 21.57
CA ALA A 21 -4.41 1.02 22.32
C ALA A 21 -4.09 0.67 23.79
N GLY A 22 -2.80 0.70 24.14
CA GLY A 22 -2.32 0.54 25.51
C GLY A 22 -2.09 1.89 26.18
N VAL A 23 -2.76 2.13 27.31
CA VAL A 23 -2.72 3.36 28.12
C VAL A 23 -1.43 3.44 28.94
N ALA A 24 -0.69 4.57 28.89
CA ALA A 24 -0.01 5.17 30.06
C ALA A 24 0.59 6.56 29.78
N SER A 25 0.08 7.58 30.47
CA SER A 25 0.80 8.80 30.91
C SER A 25 1.26 9.86 29.88
N SER A 26 0.44 10.25 28.89
CA SER A 26 0.85 11.32 27.97
C SER A 26 -0.19 12.42 27.83
N ASP A 27 0.29 13.67 27.77
CA ASP A 27 -0.46 14.86 27.35
C ASP A 27 -1.47 14.50 26.24
N PRO A 28 -2.77 14.83 26.39
CA PRO A 28 -3.81 14.43 25.44
C PRO A 28 -3.56 14.93 24.02
N VAL A 29 -2.87 16.06 23.85
CA VAL A 29 -2.47 16.58 22.53
C VAL A 29 -1.36 15.72 21.93
N LEU A 30 -0.36 15.33 22.73
CA LEU A 30 0.72 14.45 22.28
C LEU A 30 0.20 13.05 21.92
N ALA A 31 -0.73 12.51 22.69
CA ALA A 31 -1.38 11.23 22.38
C ALA A 31 -2.16 11.32 21.06
N ALA A 32 -2.97 12.36 20.86
CA ALA A 32 -3.71 12.56 19.61
C ALA A 32 -2.80 12.75 18.39
N LEU A 33 -1.65 13.43 18.56
CA LEU A 33 -0.63 13.58 17.51
C LEU A 33 0.04 12.25 17.19
N ALA A 34 0.37 11.44 18.19
CA ALA A 34 0.93 10.10 17.99
C ALA A 34 -0.04 9.20 17.22
N ASP A 35 -1.33 9.23 17.56
CA ASP A 35 -2.38 8.48 16.87
C ASP A 35 -2.58 8.96 15.42
N ALA A 36 -2.56 10.28 15.19
CA ALA A 36 -2.62 10.85 13.85
C ALA A 36 -1.39 10.43 13.01
N HIS A 37 -0.21 10.45 13.62
CA HIS A 37 1.02 10.01 12.97
C HIS A 37 0.95 8.53 12.61
N ALA A 38 0.51 7.66 13.52
CA ALA A 38 0.36 6.23 13.28
C ALA A 38 -0.62 5.96 12.11
N ARG A 39 -1.77 6.67 12.08
CA ARG A 39 -2.71 6.58 10.96
C ARG A 39 -2.10 7.02 9.64
N ARG A 40 -1.29 8.09 9.63
CA ARG A 40 -0.56 8.54 8.44
C ARG A 40 0.44 7.48 7.96
N MET A 41 1.28 6.96 8.84
CA MET A 41 2.28 5.94 8.48
C MET A 41 1.62 4.68 7.91
N LYS A 42 0.50 4.26 8.50
CA LYS A 42 -0.29 3.13 8.00
C LYS A 42 -0.87 3.40 6.61
N ALA A 43 -1.42 4.58 6.39
CA ALA A 43 -1.92 4.97 5.07
C ALA A 43 -0.80 5.04 4.02
N GLU A 44 0.37 5.55 4.40
CA GLU A 44 1.55 5.57 3.52
C GLU A 44 2.03 4.15 3.18
N GLU A 45 2.05 3.23 4.15
CA GLU A 45 2.35 1.81 3.89
C GLU A 45 1.34 1.18 2.94
N GLU A 46 0.04 1.40 3.17
CA GLU A 46 -1.02 0.91 2.29
C GLU A 46 -0.84 1.41 0.86
N ILE A 47 -0.54 2.70 0.68
CA ILE A 47 -0.24 3.28 -0.65
C ILE A 47 0.95 2.55 -1.30
N ARG A 48 2.05 2.32 -0.58
CA ARG A 48 3.22 1.61 -1.15
C ARG A 48 2.88 0.19 -1.62
N LEU A 49 2.14 -0.57 -0.81
CA LEU A 49 1.72 -1.92 -1.17
C LEU A 49 0.77 -1.93 -2.38
N LEU A 50 -0.16 -0.98 -2.45
CA LEU A 50 -1.05 -0.84 -3.60
C LEU A 50 -0.30 -0.47 -4.89
N LEU A 51 0.70 0.40 -4.81
CA LEU A 51 1.57 0.74 -5.93
C LEU A 51 2.38 -0.47 -6.41
N ALA A 52 2.95 -1.24 -5.48
CA ALA A 52 3.66 -2.48 -5.78
C ALA A 52 2.72 -3.50 -6.47
N TYR A 53 1.52 -3.71 -5.92
CA TYR A 53 0.50 -4.57 -6.52
C TYR A 53 0.15 -4.13 -7.95
N ALA A 54 -0.20 -2.86 -8.13
CA ALA A 54 -0.63 -2.29 -9.39
C ALA A 54 0.43 -2.41 -10.50
N ARG A 55 1.72 -2.33 -10.14
CA ARG A 55 2.83 -2.39 -11.10
C ARG A 55 3.33 -3.80 -11.38
N ARG A 56 3.28 -4.70 -10.40
CA ARG A 56 3.99 -5.99 -10.46
C ARG A 56 3.08 -7.19 -10.57
N PHE A 57 1.79 -7.04 -10.28
CA PHE A 57 0.85 -8.16 -10.17
C PHE A 57 -0.43 -7.95 -11.00
N VAL A 58 -0.58 -6.81 -11.69
CA VAL A 58 -1.68 -6.55 -12.62
C VAL A 58 -1.24 -6.83 -14.05
N TYR A 59 -1.89 -7.80 -14.69
CA TYR A 59 -1.67 -8.21 -16.08
C TYR A 59 -3.03 -8.47 -16.76
N PRO A 60 -3.21 -8.28 -18.09
CA PRO A 60 -2.24 -7.90 -19.13
C PRO A 60 -1.85 -6.42 -19.20
N HIS A 61 -2.61 -5.52 -18.59
CA HIS A 61 -2.40 -4.08 -18.70
C HIS A 61 -2.10 -3.49 -17.32
N PRO A 62 -0.83 -3.40 -16.91
CA PRO A 62 -0.47 -2.73 -15.67
C PRO A 62 -0.80 -1.24 -15.76
N TYR A 63 -1.15 -0.64 -14.63
CA TYR A 63 -1.40 0.80 -14.55
C TYR A 63 -0.13 1.59 -14.89
N THR A 64 -0.31 2.70 -15.61
CA THR A 64 0.79 3.61 -15.91
C THR A 64 1.22 4.39 -14.67
N LEU A 65 2.48 4.84 -14.62
CA LEU A 65 2.94 5.69 -13.50
C LEU A 65 2.13 6.99 -13.37
N GLY A 66 1.59 7.50 -14.48
CA GLY A 66 0.75 8.70 -14.50
C GLY A 66 -0.60 8.48 -13.80
N GLU A 67 -1.28 7.38 -14.09
CA GLU A 67 -2.55 7.03 -13.43
C GLU A 67 -2.35 6.82 -11.92
N LEU A 68 -1.27 6.13 -11.56
CA LEU A 68 -0.93 5.88 -10.16
C LEU A 68 -0.56 7.17 -9.42
N ALA A 69 0.19 8.06 -10.06
CA ALA A 69 0.54 9.36 -9.49
C ALA A 69 -0.70 10.21 -9.19
N GLN A 70 -1.64 10.27 -10.16
CA GLN A 70 -2.91 10.97 -9.97
C GLN A 70 -3.74 10.36 -8.84
N ALA A 71 -3.87 9.02 -8.80
CA ALA A 71 -4.67 8.34 -7.79
C ALA A 71 -4.07 8.45 -6.37
N ALA A 72 -2.75 8.38 -6.24
CA ALA A 72 -2.05 8.46 -4.96
C ALA A 72 -1.78 9.89 -4.48
N GLY A 73 -2.08 10.91 -5.29
CA GLY A 73 -1.73 12.31 -5.00
C GLY A 73 -0.21 12.53 -4.96
N MET A 74 0.54 11.77 -5.77
CA MET A 74 2.00 11.79 -5.82
C MET A 74 2.50 12.36 -7.16
N SER A 75 3.78 12.70 -7.23
CA SER A 75 4.44 12.92 -8.52
C SER A 75 4.79 11.58 -9.16
N VAL A 76 4.93 11.54 -10.49
CA VAL A 76 5.40 10.35 -11.22
C VAL A 76 6.75 9.86 -10.70
N SER A 77 7.67 10.78 -10.42
CA SER A 77 8.95 10.46 -9.80
C SER A 77 8.77 9.83 -8.42
N GLY A 78 7.86 10.39 -7.61
CA GLY A 78 7.52 9.86 -6.29
C GLY A 78 6.98 8.44 -6.33
N VAL A 79 6.10 8.12 -7.29
CA VAL A 79 5.58 6.75 -7.48
C VAL A 79 6.70 5.75 -7.77
N ARG A 80 7.65 6.13 -8.65
CA ARG A 80 8.76 5.25 -9.04
C ARG A 80 9.63 4.82 -7.85
N THR A 81 9.79 5.70 -6.87
CA THR A 81 10.61 5.44 -5.68
C THR A 81 9.80 5.08 -4.44
N ALA A 82 8.47 5.05 -4.54
CA ALA A 82 7.58 4.90 -3.38
C ALA A 82 7.69 3.51 -2.76
N TYR A 83 7.87 2.46 -3.55
CA TYR A 83 7.90 1.08 -3.10
C TYR A 83 9.18 0.38 -3.56
N GLY A 84 9.62 -0.61 -2.81
CA GLY A 84 10.83 -1.39 -3.08
C GLY A 84 10.57 -2.90 -3.16
N ALA A 85 11.65 -3.68 -3.26
CA ALA A 85 11.58 -5.15 -3.33
C ALA A 85 10.81 -5.75 -2.14
N GLN A 86 11.02 -5.21 -0.93
CA GLN A 86 10.32 -5.67 0.27
C GLN A 86 8.79 -5.50 0.19
N ASP A 87 8.32 -4.44 -0.47
CA ASP A 87 6.88 -4.22 -0.66
C ASP A 87 6.30 -5.20 -1.69
N VAL A 88 7.08 -5.55 -2.71
CA VAL A 88 6.72 -6.58 -3.70
C VAL A 88 6.62 -7.95 -3.02
N ASP A 89 7.60 -8.30 -2.19
CA ASP A 89 7.60 -9.56 -1.44
C ASP A 89 6.39 -9.65 -0.51
N LYS A 90 6.09 -8.58 0.25
CA LYS A 90 4.90 -8.50 1.10
C LYS A 90 3.61 -8.72 0.31
N VAL A 91 3.50 -8.16 -0.89
CA VAL A 91 2.32 -8.34 -1.75
C VAL A 91 2.24 -9.77 -2.28
N ALA A 92 3.38 -10.37 -2.67
CA ALA A 92 3.43 -11.77 -3.09
C ALA A 92 2.97 -12.70 -1.97
N ASP A 93 3.49 -12.52 -0.75
CA ASP A 93 3.10 -13.28 0.43
C ASP A 93 1.61 -13.11 0.77
N ALA A 94 1.08 -11.89 0.67
CA ALA A 94 -0.31 -11.59 1.00
C ALA A 94 -1.30 -12.11 -0.06
N THR A 95 -0.92 -12.14 -1.33
CA THR A 95 -1.83 -12.48 -2.45
C THR A 95 -1.63 -13.90 -3.00
N GLY A 96 -0.48 -14.52 -2.73
CA GLY A 96 -0.08 -15.80 -3.33
C GLY A 96 0.23 -15.70 -4.83
N LEU A 97 0.35 -14.49 -5.37
CA LEU A 97 0.68 -14.26 -6.78
C LEU A 97 2.18 -14.15 -6.98
N GLU A 98 2.65 -14.50 -8.18
CA GLU A 98 4.03 -14.27 -8.58
C GLU A 98 4.18 -12.88 -9.20
N PRO A 99 5.19 -12.08 -8.80
CA PRO A 99 5.46 -10.80 -9.42
C PRO A 99 5.98 -11.00 -10.84
N VAL A 100 5.47 -10.22 -11.78
CA VAL A 100 6.00 -10.16 -13.15
C VAL A 100 7.42 -9.59 -13.09
N THR A 101 8.43 -10.24 -13.68
CA THR A 101 9.80 -9.70 -13.76
C THR A 101 9.81 -8.34 -14.47
N ALA A 102 10.56 -7.37 -13.95
CA ALA A 102 10.78 -6.10 -14.64
C ALA A 102 11.83 -6.34 -15.72
N ASP A 103 11.51 -7.11 -16.75
CA ASP A 103 12.42 -7.22 -17.89
C ASP A 103 12.30 -5.91 -18.70
N ASN A 104 13.26 -5.01 -18.43
CA ASN A 104 13.64 -3.82 -19.19
C ASN A 104 12.77 -2.55 -19.00
N GLU A 105 13.17 -1.66 -18.08
CA GLU A 105 12.86 -0.21 -18.15
C GLU A 105 14.15 0.62 -17.96
N ASP A 106 15.26 0.19 -18.59
CA ASP A 106 16.41 1.06 -18.89
C ASP A 106 16.46 1.27 -20.40
N GLY A 107 15.92 2.42 -20.83
CA GLY A 107 15.98 2.96 -22.19
C GLY A 107 15.83 4.46 -22.14
#